data_AF-A0A1I8JPZ7-F1
#
_entry.id   AF-A0A1I8JPZ7-F1
#
_cell.length_a   1.000
_cell.length_b   1.000
_cell.length_c   1.000
_cell.angle_alpha   90.00
_cell.angle_beta   90.00
_cell.angle_gamma   90.00
#
_symmetry.space_group_name_H-M   'P 1'
#
loop_
_entity.id
_entity.type
_entity.pdbx_description
1 polymer ?
#
loop_
_entity_poly.entity_id
_entity_poly.type
_entity_poly.pdbx_seq_one_letter_code
_entity_poly.pdbx_strand_id
1 'polypeptide(L)'
;MDLFDAGRVAKQEDTYLCTAVKLDKNRYIRAFNPQHQSGHAHHIILTACKEPGSATEKVWNCGEMLTSRRELPVIKTYKQAPQCASDTRIIYAYAMDAPALQLPTV
;
A
#
# COMPACT_ATOMS: atom_id res chain seq x y z
N MET A 1 0.18 -3.43 -15.35
CA MET A 1 0.55 -4.48 -14.37
C MET A 1 -0.35 -4.26 -13.19
N ASP A 2 -1.09 -5.29 -12.80
CA ASP A 2 -2.04 -5.18 -11.72
C ASP A 2 -1.35 -5.59 -10.43
N LEU A 3 -1.39 -4.69 -9.44
CA LEU A 3 -0.70 -4.84 -8.16
C LEU A 3 -1.61 -5.35 -7.05
N PHE A 4 -2.89 -5.61 -7.36
CA PHE A 4 -3.90 -6.02 -6.40
C PHE A 4 -3.94 -7.53 -6.24
N ASP A 5 -3.82 -8.01 -5.00
CA ASP A 5 -4.25 -9.36 -4.62
C ASP A 5 -5.70 -9.29 -4.12
N ALA A 6 -6.62 -9.66 -5.00
CA ALA A 6 -8.06 -9.52 -4.79
C ALA A 6 -8.57 -10.45 -3.66
N GLY A 7 -9.18 -9.86 -2.63
CA GLY A 7 -10.06 -10.59 -1.71
C GLY A 7 -9.92 -10.29 -0.23
N ARG A 8 -8.99 -9.41 0.18
CA ARG A 8 -8.80 -9.05 1.59
C ARG A 8 -9.29 -7.63 1.85
N VAL A 9 -10.44 -7.52 2.53
CA VAL A 9 -11.01 -6.26 2.99
C VAL A 9 -10.71 -6.09 4.47
N ALA A 10 -10.22 -4.92 4.87
CA ALA A 10 -10.10 -4.58 6.27
C ALA A 10 -11.51 -4.52 6.90
N LYS A 11 -11.70 -5.20 8.02
CA LYS A 11 -12.98 -5.20 8.76
C LYS A 11 -13.08 -4.06 9.77
N GLN A 12 -11.98 -3.35 10.00
CA GLN A 12 -11.87 -2.28 10.96
C GLN A 12 -11.43 -1.01 10.23
N GLU A 13 -12.06 0.11 10.57
CA GLU A 13 -11.68 1.44 10.08
C GLU A 13 -10.20 1.75 10.40
N ASP A 14 -9.59 2.62 9.60
CA ASP A 14 -8.21 3.07 9.74
C ASP A 14 -7.16 1.93 9.75
N THR A 15 -7.47 0.81 9.10
CA THR A 15 -6.52 -0.29 8.90
C THR A 15 -5.68 -0.07 7.64
N TYR A 16 -4.36 -0.06 7.80
CA TYR A 16 -3.41 0.04 6.69
C TYR A 16 -2.89 -1.34 6.33
N LEU A 17 -3.37 -1.89 5.20
CA LEU A 17 -2.90 -3.17 4.67
C LEU A 17 -1.88 -2.95 3.57
N CYS A 18 -0.78 -3.68 3.65
CA CYS A 18 0.27 -3.69 2.64
C CYS A 18 0.42 -5.06 2.00
N THR A 19 0.84 -5.05 0.75
CA THR A 19 1.26 -6.20 -0.03
C THR A 19 2.44 -5.78 -0.91
N ALA A 20 3.20 -6.74 -1.43
CA ALA A 20 4.32 -6.47 -2.32
C ALA A 20 4.31 -7.38 -3.54
N VAL A 21 4.72 -6.81 -4.66
CA VAL A 21 4.94 -7.52 -5.93
C VAL A 21 6.39 -7.32 -6.32
N LYS A 22 7.09 -8.42 -6.61
CA LYS A 22 8.47 -8.39 -7.09
C LYS A 22 8.48 -8.01 -8.58
N LEU A 23 9.42 -7.14 -8.96
CA LEU A 23 9.67 -6.79 -10.35
C LEU A 23 10.85 -7.62 -10.89
N ASP A 24 10.63 -8.33 -12.00
CA ASP A 24 11.65 -9.23 -12.57
C ASP A 24 12.56 -8.54 -13.61
N LYS A 25 12.16 -7.36 -14.11
CA LYS A 25 12.88 -6.62 -15.16
C LYS A 25 12.75 -5.12 -14.94
N ASN A 26 13.75 -4.37 -15.39
CA ASN A 26 13.70 -2.91 -15.44
C ASN A 26 12.58 -2.44 -16.37
N ARG A 27 11.71 -1.56 -15.87
CA ARG A 27 10.57 -0.99 -16.60
C ARG A 27 10.38 0.48 -16.21
N TYR A 28 9.77 1.24 -17.09
CA TYR A 28 9.37 2.62 -16.83
C TYR A 28 7.87 2.67 -16.54
N ILE A 29 7.48 3.37 -15.49
CA ILE A 29 6.07 3.64 -15.18
C ILE A 29 5.65 4.86 -15.99
N ARG A 30 4.61 4.71 -16.82
CA ARG A 30 4.09 5.79 -17.69
C ARG A 30 2.71 6.29 -17.31
N ALA A 31 2.00 5.56 -16.46
CA ALA A 31 0.68 5.92 -15.97
C ALA A 31 0.35 5.13 -14.70
N PHE A 32 -0.60 5.66 -13.93
CA PHE A 32 -1.22 4.98 -12.81
C PHE A 32 -2.73 4.94 -13.03
N ASN A 33 -3.36 3.83 -12.66
CA ASN A 33 -4.81 3.67 -12.70
C ASN A 33 -5.25 3.04 -11.37
N PRO A 34 -5.62 3.83 -10.35
CA PRO A 34 -6.04 3.30 -9.06
C PRO A 34 -7.33 2.50 -9.23
N GLN A 35 -7.36 1.29 -8.68
CA GLN A 35 -8.56 0.45 -8.62
C GLN A 35 -8.96 0.31 -7.15
N HIS A 36 -10.20 0.64 -6.84
CA HIS A 36 -10.73 0.51 -5.48
C HIS A 36 -12.23 0.21 -5.50
N GLN A 37 -12.72 -0.44 -4.45
CA GLN A 37 -14.15 -0.53 -4.19
C GLN A 37 -14.59 0.75 -3.46
N SER A 38 -15.68 1.38 -3.92
CA SER A 38 -16.23 2.57 -3.27
C SER A 38 -16.50 2.31 -1.78
N GLY A 39 -16.05 3.23 -0.92
CA GLY A 39 -16.24 3.14 0.53
C GLY A 39 -15.21 2.32 1.31
N HIS A 40 -14.19 1.71 0.67
CA HIS A 40 -13.21 0.87 1.37
C HIS A 40 -11.78 1.42 1.42
N ALA A 41 -11.33 2.14 0.39
CA ALA A 41 -9.98 2.71 0.35
C ALA A 41 -10.04 4.22 0.35
N HIS A 42 -9.65 4.84 1.48
CA HIS A 42 -9.50 6.29 1.57
C HIS A 42 -8.21 6.76 0.88
N HIS A 43 -7.11 6.01 1.05
CA HIS A 43 -5.83 6.26 0.39
C HIS A 43 -5.27 4.97 -0.22
N ILE A 44 -4.54 5.10 -1.33
CA ILE A 44 -3.67 4.04 -1.87
C ILE A 44 -2.28 4.66 -2.06
N ILE A 45 -1.28 4.08 -1.40
CA ILE A 45 0.11 4.52 -1.52
C ILE A 45 0.89 3.38 -2.16
N LEU A 46 1.62 3.72 -3.23
CA LEU A 46 2.54 2.79 -3.86
C LEU A 46 3.96 3.21 -3.55
N THR A 47 4.71 2.26 -2.99
CA THR A 47 6.08 2.44 -2.55
C THR A 47 6.98 1.45 -3.29
N ALA A 48 8.14 1.92 -3.74
CA ALA A 48 9.22 1.09 -4.23
C ALA A 48 10.24 0.86 -3.12
N CYS A 49 10.71 -0.37 -2.98
CA CYS A 49 11.80 -0.72 -2.07
C CYS A 49 12.61 -1.91 -2.59
N LYS A 50 13.75 -2.14 -1.94
CA LYS A 50 14.59 -3.31 -2.21
C LYS A 50 14.03 -4.56 -1.55
N GLU A 51 13.55 -4.45 -0.31
CA GLU A 51 12.96 -5.54 0.47
C GLU A 51 11.62 -5.10 1.08
N PRO A 52 10.54 -5.89 0.93
CA PRO A 52 9.27 -5.60 1.56
C PRO A 52 9.37 -5.77 3.08
N GLY A 53 8.49 -5.12 3.84
CA GLY A 53 8.54 -5.23 5.30
C GLY A 53 8.14 -6.60 5.84
N SER A 54 7.40 -7.40 5.06
CA SER A 54 7.14 -8.80 5.35
C SER A 54 7.63 -9.71 4.22
N ALA A 55 8.49 -10.66 4.56
CA ALA A 55 8.98 -11.68 3.63
C ALA A 55 8.06 -12.90 3.53
N THR A 56 7.21 -13.13 4.53
CA THR A 56 6.39 -14.36 4.64
C THR A 56 4.90 -14.11 4.44
N GLU A 57 4.41 -12.92 4.80
CA GLU A 57 2.98 -12.61 4.72
C GLU A 57 2.63 -12.01 3.36
N LYS A 58 1.63 -12.58 2.69
CA LYS A 58 1.10 -12.02 1.43
C LYS A 58 0.47 -10.63 1.63
N VAL A 59 -0.16 -10.44 2.79
CA VAL A 59 -0.76 -9.18 3.24
C VAL A 59 -0.44 -8.99 4.72
N TRP A 60 0.04 -7.81 5.10
CA TRP A 60 0.36 -7.47 6.48
C TRP A 60 -0.19 -6.09 6.85
N ASN A 61 -0.32 -5.82 8.15
CA ASN A 61 -0.67 -4.49 8.63
C ASN A 61 0.59 -3.62 8.63
N CYS A 62 0.62 -2.59 7.79
CA CYS A 62 1.79 -1.72 7.68
C CYS A 62 1.84 -0.58 8.67
N GLY A 63 0.73 -0.27 9.35
CA GLY A 63 0.71 0.67 10.47
C GLY A 63 1.16 2.10 10.13
N GLU A 64 1.21 2.48 8.85
CA GLU A 64 1.59 3.84 8.44
C GLU A 64 0.47 4.82 8.87
N MET A 65 0.84 5.86 9.64
CA MET A 65 -0.01 6.73 10.49
C MET A 65 -0.28 6.29 11.94
N LEU A 66 0.43 5.29 12.47
CA LEU A 66 0.55 5.09 13.92
C LEU A 66 1.54 6.12 14.54
N THR A 67 1.34 7.42 14.35
CA THR A 67 2.15 8.47 15.00
C THR A 67 1.77 8.71 16.45
N SER A 68 0.72 8.06 16.96
CA SER A 68 0.46 8.00 18.40
C SER A 68 0.36 6.57 18.86
N ARG A 69 1.24 6.19 19.80
CA ARG A 69 1.15 5.01 20.67
C ARG A 69 -0.10 5.04 21.57
N ARG A 70 -1.27 5.31 21.02
CA ARG A 70 -2.55 5.09 21.71
C ARG A 70 -3.11 3.81 21.12
N GLU A 71 -2.86 2.72 21.84
CA GLU A 71 -3.70 1.53 22.01
C GLU A 71 -4.80 1.31 20.96
N LEU A 72 -4.46 1.30 19.68
CA LEU A 72 -5.37 0.76 18.68
C LEU A 72 -5.35 -0.75 18.86
N PRO A 73 -6.52 -1.43 18.77
CA PRO A 73 -6.58 -2.88 18.88
C PRO A 73 -5.54 -3.47 17.95
N VAL A 74 -4.61 -4.25 18.50
CA VAL A 74 -3.74 -5.09 17.67
C VAL A 74 -4.68 -5.92 16.81
N ILE A 75 -4.74 -5.60 15.52
CA ILE A 75 -5.57 -6.36 14.58
C ILE A 75 -4.92 -7.73 14.49
N LYS A 76 -5.37 -8.67 15.34
CA LYS A 76 -4.80 -10.02 15.47
C LYS A 76 -4.83 -10.80 14.15
N THR A 77 -5.61 -10.35 13.18
CA THR A 77 -5.77 -10.98 11.87
C THR A 77 -4.53 -10.82 10.97
N TYR A 78 -3.77 -9.73 11.10
CA TYR A 78 -2.60 -9.47 10.25
C TYR A 78 -1.37 -9.18 11.11
N LYS A 79 -0.24 -9.80 10.79
CA LYS A 79 1.03 -9.44 11.44
C LYS A 79 1.40 -8.00 11.09
N GLN A 80 2.01 -7.30 12.05
CA GLN A 80 2.48 -5.94 11.85
C GLN A 80 3.93 -5.96 11.35
N ALA A 81 4.21 -5.17 10.31
CA ALA A 81 5.54 -4.96 9.75
C ALA A 81 5.53 -3.64 8.95
N PRO A 82 6.65 -2.92 8.74
CA PRO A 82 6.63 -1.68 7.95
C PRO A 82 6.23 -1.94 6.49
N GLN A 83 6.01 -0.91 5.65
CA GLN A 83 5.78 -1.16 4.21
C GLN A 83 7.00 -1.80 3.53
N CYS A 84 8.20 -1.41 3.95
CA CYS A 84 9.47 -1.87 3.39
C CYS A 84 10.48 -2.07 4.53
N ALA A 85 11.33 -3.07 4.40
CA ALA A 85 12.44 -3.30 5.32
C ALA A 85 13.64 -2.40 5.00
N SER A 86 13.82 -2.01 3.73
CA SER A 86 14.93 -1.17 3.28
C SER A 86 14.58 -0.35 2.01
N ASP A 87 15.26 0.79 1.82
CA ASP A 87 15.20 1.64 0.60
C ASP A 87 13.80 2.14 0.18
N THR A 88 12.97 2.50 1.15
CA THR A 88 11.60 3.00 0.97
C THR A 88 11.57 4.29 0.13
N ARG A 89 10.81 4.28 -0.98
CA ARG A 89 10.53 5.47 -1.81
C ARG A 89 9.08 5.47 -2.27
N ILE A 90 8.35 6.53 -1.96
CA ILE A 90 6.99 6.71 -2.49
C ILE A 90 7.09 6.99 -4.00
N ILE A 91 6.31 6.26 -4.80
CA ILE A 91 6.28 6.42 -6.26
C ILE A 91 4.93 6.91 -6.78
N TYR A 92 3.85 6.70 -6.02
CA TYR A 92 2.52 7.19 -6.34
C TYR A 92 1.65 7.24 -5.09
N ALA A 93 0.73 8.20 -5.06
CA ALA A 93 -0.29 8.30 -4.04
C ALA A 93 -1.63 8.63 -4.69
N TYR A 94 -2.68 8.00 -4.19
CA TYR A 94 -4.07 8.28 -4.50
C TYR A 94 -4.80 8.59 -3.20
N ALA A 95 -5.70 9.55 -3.26
CA ALA A 95 -6.63 9.85 -2.19
C ALA A 95 -8.05 10.00 -2.75
N MET A 96 -9.02 9.51 -1.98
CA MET A 96 -10.44 9.71 -2.28
C MET A 96 -10.72 11.21 -2.41
N ASP A 97 -11.52 11.58 -3.41
CA ASP A 97 -11.92 12.95 -3.72
C ASP A 97 -10.78 13.92 -4.10
N ALA A 98 -9.54 13.45 -4.18
CA ALA A 98 -8.42 14.24 -4.70
C ALA A 98 -8.30 14.11 -6.23
N PRO A 99 -7.83 15.16 -6.94
CA PRO A 99 -7.53 15.06 -8.36
C PRO A 99 -6.52 13.96 -8.66
N ALA A 100 -6.74 13.22 -9.75
CA ALA A 100 -5.81 12.18 -10.18
C ALA A 100 -4.47 12.78 -10.66
N LEU A 101 -3.36 12.12 -10.30
CA LEU A 101 -2.03 12.48 -10.81
C LEU A 101 -1.94 12.13 -12.30
N GLN A 102 -1.62 13.13 -13.11
CA GLN A 102 -1.24 12.95 -14.51
C GLN A 102 0.27 13.08 -14.64
N LEU A 103 0.93 12.05 -15.17
CA LEU A 103 2.34 12.14 -15.48
C LEU A 103 2.53 12.99 -16.74
N PRO A 104 3.62 13.78 -16.83
CA PRO A 104 3.92 14.54 -18.03
C PRO A 104 3.99 13.63 -19.26
N THR A 105 3.32 14.04 -20.33
CA THR A 105 3.50 13.44 -21.65
C THR A 105 4.83 13.93 -22.20
N VAL A 106 5.74 13.00 -22.49
CA VAL A 106 7.01 13.28 -23.18
C VAL A 106 6.73 13.71 -24.61
#